data_AF-A0A535BQK3-F1
#
_entry.id   AF-A0A535BQK3-F1
#
_cell.length_a   1.000
_cell.length_b   1.000
_cell.length_c   1.000
_cell.angle_alpha   90.00
_cell.angle_beta   90.00
_cell.angle_gamma   90.00
#
_symmetry.space_group_name_H-M   'P 1'
#
loop_
_entity.id
_entity.type
_entity.pdbx_description
1 polymer ?
#
loop_
_entity_poly.entity_id
_entity_poly.type
_entity_poly.pdbx_seq_one_letter_code
_entity_poly.pdbx_strand_id
1 'polypeptide(L)'
;MHDACDPVNDPVKQGDAWLSRELPKLLGSPSFANNGAIFITWDEAETGDGPIGMIVLSPKAKGGGYQNTIHYTHSTTLRTVEEIFGVTPLLGDAANATDLSDLFVSFP
;
A
#
# COMPACT_ATOMS: atom_id res chain seq x y z
N MET A 1 -8.43 4.26 -10.73
CA MET A 1 -9.06 5.59 -10.56
C MET A 1 -10.10 5.70 -11.66
N HIS A 2 -11.38 5.66 -11.28
CA HIS A 2 -12.46 5.40 -12.23
C HIS A 2 -13.07 6.67 -12.80
N ASP A 3 -13.01 7.78 -12.06
CA ASP A 3 -13.71 9.00 -12.44
C ASP A 3 -12.74 10.04 -13.02
N ALA A 4 -13.03 10.45 -14.25
CA ALA A 4 -12.41 11.60 -14.88
C ALA A 4 -13.30 12.83 -14.62
N CYS A 5 -12.80 13.77 -13.83
CA CYS A 5 -13.48 15.04 -13.58
C CYS A 5 -12.89 16.19 -14.41
N ASP A 6 -13.73 17.16 -14.76
CA ASP A 6 -13.29 18.43 -15.32
C ASP A 6 -12.38 19.18 -14.31
N PRO A 7 -11.40 19.97 -14.78
CA PRO A 7 -11.04 20.23 -16.18
C PRO A 7 -9.95 19.28 -16.72
N VAL A 8 -9.44 18.36 -15.89
CA VAL A 8 -8.24 17.56 -16.23
C VAL A 8 -8.60 16.40 -17.15
N ASN A 9 -9.77 15.77 -16.96
CA ASN A 9 -10.27 14.66 -17.79
C ASN A 9 -9.26 13.52 -18.01
N ASP A 10 -8.46 13.22 -16.99
CA ASP A 10 -7.47 12.14 -16.93
C ASP A 10 -7.47 11.62 -15.48
N PRO A 11 -8.05 10.44 -15.23
CA PRO A 11 -8.24 9.94 -13.87
C PRO A 11 -6.91 9.61 -13.18
N VAL A 12 -5.90 9.16 -13.94
CA VAL A 12 -4.57 8.85 -13.40
C VAL A 12 -3.90 10.13 -12.94
N LYS A 13 -3.86 11.15 -13.82
CA LYS A 13 -3.29 12.46 -13.48
C LYS A 13 -4.03 13.14 -12.34
N GLN A 14 -5.34 12.96 -12.24
CA GLN A 14 -6.13 13.56 -11.16
C GLN A 14 -5.74 13.01 -9.80
N GLY A 15 -5.60 11.70 -9.66
CA GLY A 15 -5.20 11.16 -8.38
C GLY A 15 -3.70 11.21 -8.11
N ASP A 16 -2.83 11.28 -9.13
CA ASP A 16 -1.44 11.71 -8.94
C ASP A 16 -1.38 13.13 -8.36
N ALA A 17 -2.15 14.07 -8.94
CA ALA A 17 -2.25 15.43 -8.43
C ALA A 17 -2.83 15.47 -7.01
N TRP A 18 -3.80 14.61 -6.68
CA TRP A 18 -4.31 14.49 -5.31
C TRP A 18 -3.24 13.95 -4.35
N LEU A 19 -2.57 12.86 -4.72
CA LEU A 19 -1.57 12.22 -3.90
C LEU A 19 -0.38 13.16 -3.65
N SER A 20 0.04 13.92 -4.66
CA SER A 20 1.12 14.92 -4.53
C SER A 20 0.81 16.01 -3.49
N ARG A 21 -0.46 16.29 -3.21
CA ARG A 21 -0.89 17.27 -2.18
C ARG A 21 -1.11 16.63 -0.82
N GLU A 22 -1.66 15.43 -0.77
CA GLU A 22 -2.03 14.77 0.49
C GLU A 22 -0.87 13.99 1.11
N LEU A 23 -0.08 13.29 0.29
CA LEU A 23 1.02 12.46 0.76
C LEU A 23 2.06 13.23 1.60
N PRO A 24 2.48 14.46 1.24
CA PRO A 24 3.40 15.24 2.08
C PRO A 24 2.87 15.52 3.49
N LYS A 25 1.54 15.67 3.67
CA LYS A 25 0.92 15.89 4.98
C LYS A 25 1.03 14.64 5.86
N LEU A 26 0.82 13.47 5.27
CA LEU A 26 0.97 12.18 5.95
C LEU A 26 2.44 11.92 6.29
N LEU A 27 3.35 12.15 5.34
CA LEU A 27 4.79 12.00 5.56
C LEU A 27 5.33 12.94 6.64
N GLY A 28 4.76 14.14 6.77
CA GLY A 28 5.09 15.10 7.84
C GLY A 28 4.40 14.85 9.18
N SER A 29 3.57 13.81 9.30
CA SER A 29 2.79 13.56 10.52
C SER A 29 3.62 12.90 11.64
N PRO A 30 3.28 13.14 12.93
CA PRO A 30 3.90 12.43 14.05
C PRO A 30 3.74 10.91 13.96
N SER A 31 2.60 10.44 13.43
CA SER A 31 2.34 9.01 13.25
C SER A 31 3.30 8.36 12.25
N PHE A 32 3.62 9.05 11.16
CA PHE A 32 4.61 8.55 10.19
C PHE A 32 6.01 8.54 10.80
N ALA A 33 6.40 9.62 11.49
CA ALA A 33 7.69 9.70 12.18
C ALA A 33 7.88 8.62 13.25
N ASN A 34 6.78 8.21 13.91
CA ASN A 34 6.78 7.12 14.89
C ASN A 34 6.61 5.73 14.23
N ASN A 35 7.48 5.42 13.26
CA ASN A 35 7.50 4.14 12.53
C ASN A 35 6.19 3.81 11.79
N GLY A 36 5.43 4.82 11.36
CA GLY A 36 4.20 4.60 10.59
C GLY A 36 4.48 4.01 9.20
N ALA A 37 3.47 3.40 8.61
CA ALA A 37 3.49 2.89 7.26
C ALA A 37 2.33 3.47 6.44
N ILE A 38 2.61 3.84 5.20
CA ILE A 38 1.62 4.25 4.20
C ILE A 38 1.64 3.19 3.10
N PHE A 39 0.49 2.58 2.86
CA PHE A 39 0.27 1.63 1.77
C PHE A 39 -0.55 2.34 0.69
N ILE A 40 -0.06 2.32 -0.55
CA ILE A 40 -0.78 2.83 -1.72
C ILE A 40 -1.01 1.63 -2.63
N THR A 41 -2.29 1.35 -2.90
CA THR A 41 -2.72 0.21 -3.71
C THR A 41 -3.96 0.57 -4.53
N TRP A 42 -4.35 -0.32 -5.43
CA TRP A 42 -5.57 -0.24 -6.22
C TRP A 42 -6.50 -1.37 -5.82
N ASP A 43 -7.80 -1.16 -5.93
CA ASP A 43 -8.79 -2.22 -5.71
C ASP A 43 -8.82 -3.22 -6.87
N GLU A 44 -8.68 -2.75 -8.11
CA GLU A 44 -8.68 -3.58 -9.32
C GLU A 44 -7.68 -3.10 -10.39
N ALA A 45 -7.36 -3.99 -11.33
CA ALA A 45 -6.64 -3.64 -12.56
C ALA A 45 -7.62 -3.10 -13.61
N GLU A 46 -7.09 -2.41 -14.64
CA GLU A 46 -7.93 -1.94 -15.76
C GLU A 46 -8.61 -3.10 -16.51
N THR A 47 -8.00 -4.29 -16.51
CA THR A 47 -8.58 -5.49 -17.11
C THR A 47 -8.07 -6.73 -16.38
N GLY A 48 -9.00 -7.60 -15.95
CA GLY A 48 -8.70 -8.85 -15.26
C GLY A 48 -8.26 -8.66 -13.81
N ASP A 49 -7.62 -9.69 -13.24
CA ASP A 49 -7.32 -9.79 -11.79
C ASP A 49 -5.97 -9.16 -11.38
N GLY A 50 -5.26 -8.49 -12.30
CA GLY A 50 -3.97 -7.89 -11.99
C GLY A 50 -2.95 -7.86 -13.15
N PRO A 51 -1.73 -7.40 -12.86
CA PRO A 51 -1.26 -6.92 -11.56
C PRO A 51 -1.74 -5.51 -11.23
N ILE A 52 -1.88 -5.23 -9.93
CA ILE A 52 -2.10 -3.88 -9.38
C ILE A 52 -0.83 -3.40 -8.67
N GLY A 53 -0.70 -2.08 -8.50
CA GLY A 53 0.40 -1.51 -7.74
C GLY A 53 0.27 -1.77 -6.24
N MET A 54 1.38 -2.03 -5.57
CA MET A 54 1.51 -1.99 -4.10
C MET A 54 2.78 -1.22 -3.78
N ILE A 55 2.62 -0.05 -3.16
CA ILE A 55 3.72 0.83 -2.77
C ILE A 55 3.67 1.01 -1.26
N VAL A 56 4.82 0.79 -0.61
CA VAL A 56 4.97 0.94 0.84
C VAL A 56 5.97 2.05 1.13
N LEU A 57 5.54 3.02 1.94
CA LEU A 57 6.40 4.06 2.48
C LEU A 57 6.42 3.92 4.00
N SER A 58 7.61 3.82 4.58
CA SER A 58 7.79 3.75 6.03
C SER A 58 9.24 4.05 6.41
N PRO A 59 9.52 4.62 7.59
CA PRO A 59 10.87 4.61 8.16
C PRO A 59 11.47 3.19 8.30
N LYS A 60 10.62 2.16 8.36
CA LYS A 60 11.01 0.74 8.39
C LYS A 60 11.05 0.07 7.01
N ALA A 61 10.68 0.76 5.92
CA ALA A 61 10.74 0.17 4.58
C ALA A 61 12.19 0.02 4.12
N LYS A 62 12.47 -0.97 3.26
CA LYS A 62 13.82 -1.15 2.65
C LYS A 62 14.31 0.10 1.90
N GLY A 63 13.39 0.92 1.39
CA GLY A 63 13.72 2.17 0.71
C GLY A 63 14.51 1.96 -0.58
N GLY A 64 15.14 3.03 -1.07
CA GLY A 64 16.05 2.96 -2.24
C GLY A 64 15.41 2.48 -3.55
N GLY A 65 14.07 2.51 -3.65
CA GLY A 65 13.35 1.95 -4.80
C GLY A 65 13.34 0.41 -4.84
N TYR A 66 13.53 -0.25 -3.69
CA TYR A 66 13.46 -1.71 -3.60
C TYR A 66 12.13 -2.25 -4.17
N GLN A 67 12.25 -3.31 -4.96
CA GLN A 67 11.13 -4.07 -5.50
C GLN A 67 11.47 -5.56 -5.47
N ASN A 68 10.45 -6.40 -5.43
CA ASN A 68 10.59 -7.85 -5.50
C ASN A 68 9.62 -8.45 -6.54
N THR A 69 9.69 -9.76 -6.74
CA THR A 69 8.80 -10.52 -7.62
C THR A 69 7.93 -11.50 -6.85
N ILE A 70 7.75 -11.28 -5.55
CA ILE A 70 6.88 -12.13 -4.72
C ILE A 70 5.44 -11.84 -5.14
N HIS A 71 4.64 -12.88 -5.33
CA HIS A 71 3.24 -12.71 -5.69
C HIS A 71 2.44 -12.29 -4.46
N TYR A 72 1.77 -11.14 -4.55
CA TYR A 72 0.93 -10.57 -3.50
C TYR A 72 -0.52 -10.43 -3.95
N THR A 73 -1.43 -10.59 -3.00
CA THR A 73 -2.87 -10.40 -3.19
C THR A 73 -3.41 -9.38 -2.18
N HIS A 74 -4.70 -9.03 -2.28
CA HIS A 74 -5.37 -8.25 -1.22
C HIS A 74 -5.30 -8.94 0.14
N SER A 75 -5.31 -10.28 0.19
CA SER A 75 -5.13 -11.06 1.42
C SER A 75 -3.75 -10.85 2.05
N THR A 76 -2.70 -10.65 1.25
CA THR A 76 -1.35 -10.28 1.75
C THR A 76 -1.38 -8.95 2.50
N THR A 77 -2.13 -7.97 1.97
CA THR A 77 -2.29 -6.67 2.62
C THR A 77 -3.02 -6.81 3.96
N LEU A 78 -4.12 -7.57 3.99
CA LEU A 78 -4.87 -7.84 5.23
C LEU A 78 -3.99 -8.52 6.27
N ARG A 79 -3.31 -9.62 5.91
CA ARG A 79 -2.39 -10.33 6.79
C ARG A 79 -1.35 -9.41 7.41
N THR A 80 -0.72 -8.57 6.58
CA THR A 80 0.32 -7.62 7.02
C THR A 80 -0.23 -6.66 8.08
N VAL A 81 -1.43 -6.12 7.89
CA VAL A 81 -2.07 -5.21 8.86
C VAL A 81 -2.42 -5.96 10.15
N GLU A 82 -2.97 -7.16 10.05
CA GLU A 82 -3.29 -8.00 11.21
C GLU A 82 -2.05 -8.32 12.04
N GLU A 83 -0.93 -8.67 11.40
CA GLU A 83 0.35 -8.94 12.06
C GLU A 83 0.93 -7.69 12.73
N ILE A 84 0.90 -6.52 12.07
CA ILE A 84 1.36 -5.25 12.65
C ILE A 84 0.59 -4.90 13.94
N PHE A 85 -0.71 -5.14 13.97
CA PHE A 85 -1.57 -4.80 15.10
C PHE A 85 -1.80 -5.98 16.08
N GLY A 86 -1.19 -7.14 15.84
CA GLY A 86 -1.36 -8.32 16.69
C GLY A 86 -2.79 -8.87 16.72
N VAL A 87 -3.54 -8.71 15.62
CA VAL A 87 -4.89 -9.24 15.47
C VAL A 87 -4.81 -10.75 15.31
N THR A 88 -5.46 -11.49 16.21
CA THR A 88 -5.57 -12.95 16.13
C THR A 88 -7.00 -13.40 16.46
N PRO A 89 -7.52 -14.45 15.80
CA PRO A 89 -6.93 -15.15 14.66
C PRO A 89 -6.93 -14.29 13.38
N LEU A 90 -6.06 -14.62 12.42
CA LEU A 90 -6.06 -13.99 11.09
C LEU A 90 -7.40 -14.25 10.37
N LEU A 91 -7.93 -13.24 9.69
CA LEU A 91 -9.27 -13.29 9.11
C LEU A 91 -9.27 -13.78 7.67
N GLY A 92 -10.19 -14.70 7.36
CA GLY A 92 -10.44 -15.17 6.00
C GLY A 92 -9.17 -15.74 5.34
N ASP A 93 -8.90 -15.33 4.11
CA ASP A 93 -7.76 -15.81 3.33
C ASP A 93 -6.41 -15.22 3.79
N ALA A 94 -6.40 -14.21 4.66
CA ALA A 94 -5.15 -13.71 5.26
C ALA A 94 -4.40 -14.81 6.03
N ALA A 95 -5.13 -15.79 6.57
CA ALA A 95 -4.53 -16.96 7.23
C ALA A 95 -3.65 -17.82 6.30
N ASN A 96 -3.86 -17.76 4.98
CA ASN A 96 -3.13 -18.55 3.98
C ASN A 96 -2.19 -17.70 3.11
N ALA A 97 -2.31 -16.37 3.15
CA ALA A 97 -1.52 -15.45 2.34
C ALA A 97 -0.08 -15.32 2.85
N THR A 98 0.86 -14.96 1.97
CA THR A 98 2.17 -14.42 2.41
C THR A 98 1.97 -12.97 2.85
N ASP A 99 2.77 -12.45 3.78
CA ASP A 99 2.77 -11.05 4.21
C ASP A 99 3.71 -10.16 3.36
N LEU A 100 3.72 -8.85 3.63
CA LEU A 100 4.57 -7.86 2.97
C LEU A 100 5.93 -7.66 3.67
N SER A 101 6.37 -8.55 4.58
CA SER A 101 7.58 -8.37 5.39
C SER A 101 8.85 -8.15 4.55
N ASP A 102 8.92 -8.72 3.34
CA ASP A 102 10.04 -8.49 2.42
C ASP A 102 10.18 -7.03 1.98
N LEU A 103 9.17 -6.18 2.13
CA LEU A 103 9.27 -4.74 1.84
C LEU A 103 9.91 -3.93 2.98
N PHE A 104 10.15 -4.54 4.14
CA PHE A 104 10.64 -3.89 5.35
C PHE A 104 12.03 -4.38 5.76
N VAL A 105 12.80 -3.54 6.47
CA VAL A 105 14.05 -3.94 7.14
C VAL A 105 13.81 -4.55 8.52
N SER A 106 12.64 -4.30 9.09
CA SER A 106 12.17 -4.86 10.36
C SER A 106 10.66 -5.00 10.30
N PHE A 107 10.15 -6.19 10.61
CA PHE A 107 8.72 -6.51 10.60
C PHE A 107 8.42 -7.53 11.72
N PRO A 108 7.25 -7.45 12.38
CA PRO A 108 6.28 -6.34 12.37
C PRO A 108 6.80 -5.05 13.07
#